data_AF-A0A2K8Z6E5-F1
#
_entry.id   AF-A0A2K8Z6E5-F1
#
_cell.length_a   1.000
_cell.length_b   1.000
_cell.length_c   1.000
_cell.angle_alpha   90.00
_cell.angle_beta   90.00
_cell.angle_gamma   90.00
#
_symmetry.space_group_name_H-M   'P 1'
#
loop_
_entity.id
_entity.type
_entity.pdbx_description
1 polymer ?
#
loop_
_entity_poly.entity_id
_entity_poly.type
_entity_poly.pdbx_seq_one_letter_code
_entity_poly.pdbx_strand_id
1 'polypeptide(L)'
;METNHFSLRLSSLTADLPINADQQQSAVTAAQNTFEELRRQGVPLHQAIENAESVLLETITPTLDAASRLKDILANDFEPQPELASSPHFPILLQKFMPMLVESESRLANAFIVGLVSEYRDKHLTNGL
;
A
#
# COMPACT_ATOMS: atom_id res chain seq x y z
N MET A 1 23.68 -4.35 -13.61
CA MET A 1 23.13 -3.80 -12.35
C MET A 1 21.64 -3.48 -12.54
N GLU A 2 20.83 -4.51 -12.82
CA GLU A 2 19.36 -4.39 -12.93
C GLU A 2 18.66 -4.48 -11.56
N THR A 3 19.41 -4.85 -10.52
CA THR A 3 18.99 -4.99 -9.12
C THR A 3 18.41 -3.69 -8.52
N ASN A 4 18.71 -2.54 -9.12
CA ASN A 4 18.19 -1.24 -8.66
C ASN A 4 16.84 -0.86 -9.29
N HIS A 5 16.47 -1.39 -10.47
CA HIS A 5 15.27 -0.89 -11.17
C HIS A 5 13.98 -1.19 -10.40
N PHE A 6 13.73 -2.47 -10.11
CA PHE A 6 12.52 -2.90 -9.41
C PHE A 6 12.45 -2.37 -7.97
N SER A 7 13.60 -2.30 -7.27
CA SER A 7 13.67 -1.72 -5.94
C SER A 7 13.32 -0.23 -5.94
N LEU A 8 13.89 0.56 -6.86
CA LEU A 8 13.58 1.99 -6.98
C LEU A 8 12.12 2.21 -7.38
N ARG A 9 11.61 1.40 -8.31
CA ARG A 9 10.21 1.44 -8.74
C ARG A 9 9.27 1.18 -7.57
N LEU A 10 9.56 0.14 -6.79
CA LEU A 10 8.78 -0.20 -5.61
C LEU A 10 8.82 0.92 -4.57
N SER A 11 10.00 1.41 -4.20
CA SER A 11 10.13 2.52 -3.24
C SER A 11 9.38 3.78 -3.68
N SER A 12 9.38 4.08 -4.98
CA SER A 12 8.63 5.22 -5.52
C SER A 12 7.11 5.03 -5.42
N LEU A 13 6.61 3.80 -5.59
CA LEU A 13 5.17 3.50 -5.54
C LEU A 13 4.66 3.43 -4.09
N THR A 14 5.54 3.15 -3.15
CA THR A 14 5.15 2.78 -1.77
C THR A 14 5.77 3.69 -0.72
N ALA A 15 6.29 4.85 -1.11
CA ALA A 15 7.02 5.78 -0.23
C ALA A 15 6.22 6.15 1.04
N ASP A 16 4.90 6.29 0.91
CA ASP A 16 4.00 6.67 2.00
C ASP A 16 3.23 5.48 2.60
N LEU A 17 3.59 4.25 2.21
CA LEU A 17 2.89 3.04 2.62
C LEU A 17 3.71 2.22 3.62
N PRO A 18 3.09 1.65 4.65
CA PRO A 18 3.75 0.82 5.64
C PRO A 18 3.99 -0.58 5.08
N ILE A 19 4.84 -0.70 4.05
CA ILE A 19 5.27 -1.99 3.51
C ILE A 19 6.47 -2.46 4.30
N ASN A 20 6.37 -3.65 4.89
CA ASN A 20 7.48 -4.22 5.65
C ASN A 20 8.63 -4.66 4.71
N ALA A 21 9.85 -4.75 5.24
CA ALA A 21 11.03 -5.07 4.45
C ALA A 21 10.93 -6.44 3.78
N ASP A 22 10.27 -7.42 4.41
CA ASP A 22 10.10 -8.77 3.87
C ASP A 22 9.19 -8.78 2.63
N GLN A 23 8.09 -8.03 2.66
CA GLN A 23 7.18 -7.83 1.53
C GLN A 23 7.89 -7.08 0.41
N GLN A 24 8.68 -6.05 0.72
CA GLN A 24 9.47 -5.34 -0.28
C GLN A 24 10.47 -6.27 -0.96
N GLN A 25 11.20 -7.04 -0.17
CA GLN A 25 12.18 -7.99 -0.69
C GLN A 25 11.51 -9.10 -1.51
N SER A 26 10.38 -9.62 -1.04
CA SER A 26 9.61 -10.65 -1.75
C SER A 26 9.12 -10.15 -3.12
N ALA A 27 8.54 -8.94 -3.17
CA ALA A 27 8.07 -8.29 -4.39
C ALA A 27 9.21 -8.07 -5.40
N VAL A 28 10.33 -7.50 -4.94
CA VAL A 28 11.51 -7.26 -5.77
C VAL A 28 12.10 -8.58 -6.31
N THR A 29 12.24 -9.60 -5.46
CA THR A 29 12.76 -10.90 -5.87
C THR A 29 11.83 -11.60 -6.86
N ALA A 30 10.51 -11.52 -6.68
CA ALA A 30 9.54 -12.08 -7.63
C ALA A 30 9.64 -11.40 -9.00
N ALA A 31 9.73 -10.06 -9.04
CA ALA A 31 9.92 -9.31 -10.27
C ALA A 31 11.25 -9.64 -10.96
N GLN A 32 12.35 -9.72 -10.20
CA GLN A 32 13.67 -10.09 -10.73
C GLN A 32 13.68 -11.50 -11.32
N ASN A 33 13.12 -12.49 -10.61
CA ASN A 33 13.04 -13.86 -11.10
C ASN A 33 12.22 -13.94 -12.39
N THR A 34 11.11 -13.20 -12.45
CA THR A 34 10.26 -13.12 -13.65
C THR A 34 11.02 -12.51 -14.81
N PHE A 35 11.72 -11.40 -14.58
CA PHE A 35 12.55 -10.74 -15.59
C PHE A 35 13.62 -11.70 -16.12
N GLU A 36 14.42 -12.32 -15.25
CA GLU A 36 15.48 -13.23 -15.65
C GLU A 36 14.94 -14.43 -16.46
N GLU A 37 13.81 -14.99 -16.04
CA GLU A 37 13.19 -16.11 -16.74
C GLU A 37 12.72 -15.71 -18.15
N LEU A 38 12.06 -14.55 -18.29
CA LEU A 38 11.66 -14.03 -19.60
C LEU A 38 12.87 -13.72 -20.49
N ARG A 39 13.97 -13.23 -19.91
CA ARG A 39 15.23 -13.02 -20.63
C ARG A 39 15.83 -14.33 -21.13
N ARG A 40 15.79 -15.41 -20.33
CA ARG A 40 16.23 -16.76 -20.76
C ARG A 40 15.38 -17.32 -21.89
N GLN A 41 14.09 -17.00 -21.90
CA GLN A 41 13.14 -17.40 -22.95
C GLN A 41 13.28 -16.57 -24.24
N GLY A 42 14.19 -15.60 -24.29
CA GLY A 42 14.43 -14.77 -25.46
C GLY A 42 13.40 -13.65 -25.66
N VAL A 43 12.61 -13.33 -24.63
CA VAL A 43 11.64 -12.24 -24.68
C VAL A 43 12.36 -10.89 -24.85
N PRO A 44 11.84 -9.98 -25.70
CA PRO A 44 12.39 -8.64 -25.86
C PRO A 44 12.51 -7.92 -24.51
N LEU A 45 13.60 -7.15 -24.33
CA LEU A 45 13.92 -6.51 -23.05
C LEU A 45 12.74 -5.69 -22.49
N HIS A 46 12.10 -4.88 -23.34
CA HIS A 46 11.00 -4.03 -22.93
C HIS A 46 9.81 -4.83 -22.37
N GLN A 47 9.42 -5.90 -23.06
CA GLN A 47 8.33 -6.77 -22.65
C GLN A 47 8.67 -7.58 -21.39
N ALA A 48 9.94 -7.97 -21.22
CA ALA A 48 10.41 -8.62 -19.99
C ALA A 48 10.33 -7.67 -18.78
N ILE A 49 10.65 -6.38 -18.96
CA ILE A 49 10.51 -5.36 -17.92
C ILE A 49 9.04 -5.14 -17.58
N GLU A 50 8.17 -4.94 -18.57
CA GLU A 50 6.73 -4.71 -18.35
C GLU A 50 6.07 -5.86 -17.57
N ASN A 51 6.35 -7.11 -17.95
CA ASN A 51 5.81 -8.26 -17.24
C ASN A 51 6.34 -8.37 -15.80
N ALA A 52 7.64 -8.11 -15.59
CA ALA A 52 8.22 -8.10 -14.26
C ALA A 52 7.67 -6.96 -13.38
N GLU A 53 7.38 -5.80 -13.97
CA GLU A 53 6.68 -4.71 -13.29
C GLU A 53 5.22 -5.05 -12.97
N SER A 54 4.52 -5.81 -13.82
CA SER A 54 3.17 -6.31 -13.51
C SER A 54 3.20 -7.21 -12.28
N VAL A 55 4.14 -8.16 -12.22
CA VAL A 55 4.32 -9.03 -11.04
C VAL A 55 4.66 -8.21 -9.80
N LEU A 56 5.53 -7.20 -9.93
CA LEU A 56 5.84 -6.29 -8.83
C LEU A 56 4.57 -5.58 -8.32
N LEU A 57 3.74 -5.05 -9.23
CA LEU A 57 2.50 -4.36 -8.89
C LEU A 57 1.50 -5.30 -8.23
N GLU A 58 1.27 -6.48 -8.79
CA GLU A 58 0.34 -7.49 -8.25
C GLU A 58 0.65 -7.85 -6.80
N THR A 59 1.93 -7.92 -6.42
CA THR A 59 2.34 -8.20 -5.03
C THR A 59 2.00 -7.08 -4.05
N ILE A 60 1.83 -5.84 -4.51
CA ILE A 60 1.51 -4.68 -3.66
C ILE A 60 0.09 -4.14 -3.86
N THR A 61 -0.63 -4.58 -4.91
CA THR A 61 -2.02 -4.17 -5.20
C THR A 61 -2.93 -4.22 -3.97
N PRO A 62 -2.93 -5.29 -3.14
CA PRO A 62 -3.79 -5.31 -1.95
C PRO A 62 -3.50 -4.17 -0.98
N THR A 63 -2.25 -3.76 -0.84
CA THR A 63 -1.84 -2.63 0.01
C THR A 63 -2.22 -1.29 -0.62
N LEU A 64 -2.09 -1.16 -1.95
CA LEU A 64 -2.51 0.04 -2.68
C LEU A 64 -4.02 0.24 -2.61
N ASP A 65 -4.79 -0.82 -2.81
CA ASP A 65 -6.26 -0.80 -2.75
C ASP A 65 -6.72 -0.46 -1.33
N ALA A 66 -6.12 -1.08 -0.31
CA ALA A 66 -6.39 -0.75 1.09
C ALA A 66 -6.05 0.71 1.42
N ALA A 67 -4.93 1.21 0.94
CA ALA A 67 -4.54 2.61 1.12
C ALA A 67 -5.52 3.57 0.45
N SER A 68 -5.94 3.27 -0.78
CA SER A 68 -6.95 4.06 -1.50
C SER A 68 -8.27 4.08 -0.73
N ARG A 69 -8.76 2.92 -0.33
CA ARG A 69 -10.02 2.78 0.43
C ARG A 69 -9.98 3.53 1.76
N LEU A 70 -8.86 3.49 2.48
CA LEU A 70 -8.72 4.26 3.72
C LEU A 70 -8.73 5.76 3.44
N LYS A 71 -8.06 6.23 2.38
CA LYS A 71 -8.13 7.65 1.98
C LYS A 71 -9.55 8.09 1.67
N ASP A 72 -10.33 7.25 0.99
CA ASP A 72 -11.73 7.55 0.67
C ASP A 72 -12.59 7.65 1.93
N ILE A 73 -12.41 6.74 2.91
CA ILE A 73 -13.10 6.82 4.20
C ILE A 73 -12.72 8.11 4.94
N LEU A 74 -11.44 8.45 5.00
CA LEU A 74 -10.97 9.66 5.68
C LEU A 74 -11.48 10.93 5.01
N ALA A 75 -11.53 10.97 3.67
CA ALA A 75 -12.05 12.11 2.92
C ALA A 75 -13.57 12.31 3.14
N ASN A 76 -14.34 11.22 3.25
CA ASN A 76 -15.80 11.29 3.38
C ASN A 76 -16.26 11.52 4.82
N ASP A 77 -15.68 10.80 5.79
CA ASP A 77 -16.16 10.78 7.17
C ASP A 77 -15.33 11.69 8.12
N PHE A 78 -14.14 12.14 7.68
CA PHE A 78 -13.21 12.94 8.47
C PHE A 78 -12.68 14.17 7.72
N GLU A 79 -13.46 14.73 6.78
CA GLU A 79 -13.14 15.95 6.04
C GLU A 79 -12.57 17.09 6.93
N PRO A 80 -13.11 17.36 8.14
CA PRO A 80 -12.59 18.44 8.99
C PRO A 80 -11.21 18.14 9.63
N GLN A 81 -10.64 16.94 9.45
CA GLN A 81 -9.35 16.53 9.99
C GLN A 81 -8.43 15.94 8.89
N PRO A 82 -7.96 16.76 7.93
CA PRO A 82 -7.09 16.30 6.84
C PRO A 82 -5.75 15.71 7.30
N GLU A 83 -5.35 16.02 8.54
CA GLU A 83 -4.15 15.48 9.20
C GLU A 83 -4.16 13.94 9.28
N LEU A 84 -5.34 13.31 9.36
CA LEU A 84 -5.48 11.86 9.40
C LEU A 84 -5.05 11.18 8.09
N ALA A 85 -5.15 11.87 6.97
CA ALA A 85 -4.76 11.38 5.64
C ALA A 85 -3.27 11.64 5.32
N SER A 86 -2.52 12.19 6.27
CA SER A 86 -1.10 12.54 6.13
C SER A 86 -0.23 11.85 7.17
N SER A 87 1.09 11.89 6.98
CA SER A 87 2.05 11.44 8.00
C SER A 87 1.97 12.34 9.24
N PRO A 88 2.01 11.80 10.47
CA PRO A 88 2.32 10.40 10.81
C PRO A 88 1.11 9.47 10.92
N HIS A 89 -0.12 9.99 10.81
CA HIS A 89 -1.34 9.24 11.15
C HIS A 89 -1.71 8.21 10.09
N PHE A 90 -1.61 8.57 8.81
CA PHE A 90 -2.07 7.72 7.71
C PHE A 90 -1.36 6.35 7.68
N PRO A 91 -0.03 6.24 7.76
CA PRO A 91 0.64 4.94 7.81
C PRO A 91 0.24 4.08 9.01
N ILE A 92 0.00 4.70 10.18
CA ILE A 92 -0.41 4.00 11.40
C ILE A 92 -1.83 3.44 11.25
N LEU A 93 -2.76 4.26 10.75
CA LEU A 93 -4.14 3.85 10.51
C LEU A 93 -4.19 2.75 9.45
N LEU A 94 -3.44 2.91 8.35
CA LEU A 94 -3.35 1.91 7.29
C LEU A 94 -2.86 0.57 7.84
N GLN A 95 -1.74 0.56 8.56
CA GLN A 95 -1.20 -0.66 9.16
C GLN A 95 -2.20 -1.33 10.13
N LYS A 96 -2.90 -0.53 10.94
CA LYS A 96 -3.89 -1.03 11.90
C LYS A 96 -5.09 -1.68 11.22
N PHE A 97 -5.54 -1.14 10.09
CA PHE A 97 -6.75 -1.59 9.41
C PHE A 97 -6.53 -2.48 8.19
N MET A 98 -5.27 -2.75 7.81
CA MET A 98 -4.92 -3.59 6.65
C MET A 98 -5.75 -4.87 6.54
N PRO A 99 -5.94 -5.70 7.59
CA PRO A 99 -6.74 -6.92 7.47
C PRO A 99 -8.19 -6.65 7.04
N MET A 100 -8.82 -5.61 7.58
CA MET A 100 -10.22 -5.26 7.30
C MET A 100 -10.38 -4.52 5.96
N LEU A 101 -9.35 -3.79 5.55
CA LEU A 101 -9.32 -3.09 4.27
C LEU A 101 -9.19 -4.06 3.10
N VAL A 102 -8.53 -5.21 3.30
CA VAL A 102 -8.28 -6.24 2.26
C VAL A 102 -9.39 -7.29 2.16
N GLU A 103 -10.05 -7.68 3.27
CA GLU A 103 -10.91 -8.88 3.29
C GLU A 103 -12.27 -8.75 2.56
N SER A 104 -12.87 -7.55 2.44
CA SER A 104 -13.97 -7.22 1.50
C SER A 104 -14.62 -5.87 1.82
N GLU A 105 -15.12 -5.18 0.78
CA GLU A 105 -15.91 -3.96 0.93
C GLU A 105 -17.32 -4.30 1.42
N SER A 106 -17.62 -3.97 2.68
CA SER A 106 -18.98 -3.98 3.19
C SER A 106 -19.28 -2.68 3.94
N ARG A 107 -20.53 -2.24 3.91
CA ARG A 107 -20.99 -1.07 4.69
C ARG A 107 -20.69 -1.22 6.18
N LEU A 108 -20.79 -2.44 6.71
CA LEU A 108 -20.48 -2.74 8.11
C LEU A 108 -18.99 -2.58 8.42
N ALA A 109 -18.11 -3.07 7.52
CA ALA A 109 -16.67 -2.90 7.67
C ALA A 109 -16.26 -1.42 7.62
N ASN A 110 -16.85 -0.63 6.70
CA ASN A 110 -16.57 0.82 6.64
C ASN A 110 -17.04 1.53 7.91
N ALA A 111 -18.24 1.25 8.41
CA ALA A 111 -18.74 1.84 9.65
C ALA A 111 -17.87 1.47 10.87
N PHE A 112 -17.35 0.24 10.90
CA PHE A 112 -16.43 -0.21 11.95
C PHE A 112 -15.07 0.53 11.89
N ILE A 113 -14.51 0.70 10.68
CA ILE A 113 -13.28 1.49 10.48
C ILE A 113 -13.50 2.93 10.93
N VAL A 114 -14.62 3.57 10.55
CA VAL A 114 -14.97 4.94 10.99
C VAL A 114 -15.04 5.04 12.52
N GLY A 115 -15.66 4.07 13.20
CA GLY A 115 -15.68 4.02 14.66
C GLY A 115 -14.27 3.99 15.27
N LEU A 116 -13.40 3.11 14.75
CA LEU A 116 -12.04 2.97 15.26
C LEU A 116 -11.12 4.14 14.90
N VAL A 117 -11.34 4.81 13.76
CA VAL A 117 -10.65 6.07 13.42
C VAL A 117 -11.10 7.19 14.36
N SER A 118 -12.38 7.25 14.71
CA SER A 118 -12.90 8.22 15.69
C SER A 118 -12.25 8.04 17.06
N GLU A 119 -12.14 6.80 17.55
CA GLU A 119 -11.42 6.52 18.80
C GLU A 119 -9.93 6.89 18.74
N TYR A 120 -9.28 6.67 17.59
CA TYR A 120 -7.90 7.06 17.37
C TYR A 120 -7.75 8.58 17.41
N ARG A 121 -8.59 9.31 16.68
CA ARG A 121 -8.65 10.77 16.70
C ARG A 121 -8.82 11.28 18.12
N ASP A 122 -9.75 10.71 18.87
CA ASP A 122 -10.07 11.20 20.21
C ASP A 122 -8.88 11.10 21.17
N LYS A 123 -8.07 10.04 21.00
CA LYS A 123 -6.86 9.80 21.81
C LYS A 123 -5.66 10.64 21.39
N HIS A 124 -5.53 10.93 20.10
CA HIS A 124 -4.29 11.48 19.53
C HIS A 124 -4.38 12.93 19.06
N LEU A 125 -5.58 13.45 18.81
CA LEU A 125 -5.78 14.80 18.26
C LEU A 125 -6.57 15.72 19.21
N THR A 126 -7.47 15.20 20.05
CA THR A 126 -8.28 16.04 20.96
C THR A 126 -7.77 16.10 22.41
N ASN A 127 -7.00 15.12 22.88
CA ASN A 127 -6.47 15.11 24.26
C ASN A 127 -5.25 16.04 24.50
N GLY A 128 -5.06 17.05 23.64
CA GLY A 128 -4.06 18.11 23.81
C GLY A 128 -4.65 19.47 24.20
N LEU A 129 -5.96 19.55 24.46
CA LEU A 129 -6.69 20.72 24.96
C LEU A 129 -7.01 20.60 26.45
#